data_AF-A0A6L6L3W9-F1
#
_entry.id   AF-A0A6L6L3W9-F1
#
_cell.length_a   1.000
_cell.length_b   1.000
_cell.length_c   1.000
_cell.angle_alpha   90.00
_cell.angle_beta   90.00
_cell.angle_gamma   90.00
#
_symmetry.space_group_name_H-M   'P 1'
#
loop_
_entity.id
_entity.type
_entity.pdbx_description
1 polymer ?
#
loop_
_entity_poly.entity_id
_entity_poly.type
_entity_poly.pdbx_seq_one_letter_code
_entity_poly.pdbx_strand_id
1 'polypeptide(L)'
;MNELTYTMQGDYNLPDLTMPEQPEVTLGRYAQMRRKFLKEHHKIQYYNLLTSCTLTQHLAETEQTALRLEETLIKQMAAQEGLTESLKAADMMKWVQGMNNLRNRVQEIVKAEVIFA
;
A
#
# COMPACT_ATOMS: atom_id res chain seq x y z
N MET A 1 -18.83 13.40 24.17
CA MET A 1 -18.45 14.66 23.48
C MET A 1 -17.11 15.05 24.06
N ASN A 2 -16.09 15.29 23.22
CA ASN A 2 -14.84 15.86 23.72
C ASN A 2 -15.10 17.32 24.12
N GLU A 3 -14.60 17.73 25.27
CA GLU A 3 -14.65 19.13 25.70
C GLU A 3 -13.71 19.95 24.81
N LEU A 4 -14.23 20.99 24.16
CA LEU A 4 -13.44 21.93 23.37
C LEU A 4 -12.76 22.92 24.31
N THR A 5 -11.42 22.93 24.32
CA THR A 5 -10.63 23.95 25.01
C THR A 5 -10.37 25.13 24.08
N TYR A 6 -10.09 26.29 24.67
CA TYR A 6 -9.89 27.54 23.94
C TYR A 6 -8.66 28.27 24.45
N THR A 7 -7.87 28.81 23.53
CA THR A 7 -6.73 29.68 23.81
C THR A 7 -7.01 31.11 23.34
N MET A 8 -6.77 32.09 24.21
CA MET A 8 -6.93 33.50 23.89
C MET A 8 -5.79 33.99 22.99
N GLN A 9 -6.12 34.46 21.79
CA GLN A 9 -5.19 35.10 20.85
C GLN A 9 -5.67 36.51 20.54
N GLY A 10 -4.99 37.51 21.12
CA GLY A 10 -5.42 38.90 21.06
C GLY A 10 -6.77 39.07 21.77
N ASP A 11 -7.77 39.55 21.03
CA ASP A 11 -9.13 39.80 21.55
C ASP A 11 -10.10 38.63 21.32
N TYR A 12 -9.63 37.50 20.77
CA TYR A 12 -10.46 36.35 20.40
C TYR A 12 -10.05 35.07 21.13
N ASN A 13 -11.03 34.23 21.49
CA ASN A 13 -10.80 32.86 21.95
C ASN A 13 -10.91 31.89 20.78
N LEU A 14 -9.80 31.27 20.40
CA LEU A 14 -9.77 30.27 19.34
C LEU A 14 -9.83 28.86 19.93
N PRO A 15 -10.60 27.94 19.35
CA PRO A 15 -10.66 26.56 19.82
C PRO A 15 -9.34 25.83 19.52
N ASP A 16 -8.88 25.03 20.48
CA ASP A 16 -7.67 24.24 20.34
C ASP A 16 -7.97 22.96 19.55
N LEU A 17 -7.90 23.06 18.22
CA LEU A 17 -8.14 21.93 17.33
C LEU A 17 -6.84 21.15 17.11
N THR A 18 -6.80 19.90 17.56
CA THR A 18 -5.71 18.97 17.27
C THR A 18 -6.22 17.81 16.41
N MET A 19 -5.37 17.35 15.49
CA MET A 19 -5.65 16.10 14.77
C MET A 19 -5.32 14.91 15.67
N PRO A 20 -6.04 13.79 15.54
CA PRO A 20 -5.63 12.55 16.20
C PRO A 20 -4.23 12.16 15.71
N GLU A 21 -3.46 11.52 16.59
CA GLU A 21 -2.14 11.00 16.25
C GLU A 21 -2.26 10.01 15.10
N GLN A 22 -1.44 10.21 14.06
CA GLN A 22 -1.39 9.33 12.90
C GLN A 22 -0.08 8.56 12.91
N PRO A 23 -0.09 7.28 12.50
CA PRO A 23 1.15 6.52 12.44
C PRO A 23 2.07 7.11 11.37
N GLU A 24 3.31 7.40 11.74
CA GLU A 24 4.36 7.79 10.79
C GLU A 24 4.81 6.55 10.01
N VAL A 25 4.15 6.30 8.87
CA VAL A 25 4.48 5.17 7.99
C VAL A 25 5.01 5.69 6.66
N THR A 26 6.15 5.14 6.24
CA THR A 26 6.67 5.34 4.88
C THR A 26 5.84 4.53 3.89
N LEU A 27 5.09 5.22 3.03
CA LEU A 27 4.22 4.58 2.05
C LEU A 27 5.05 4.02 0.88
N GLY A 28 5.01 2.70 0.73
CA GLY A 28 5.65 1.97 -0.36
C GLY A 28 4.95 2.13 -1.72
N ARG A 29 5.40 1.36 -2.71
CA ARG A 29 4.93 1.46 -4.10
C ARG A 29 3.43 1.17 -4.19
N TYR A 30 2.95 0.11 -3.54
CA TYR A 30 1.54 -0.31 -3.63
C TYR A 30 0.61 0.66 -2.90
N ALA A 31 1.01 1.17 -1.75
CA ALA A 31 0.31 2.22 -1.02
C ALA A 31 0.11 3.47 -1.89
N GLN A 32 1.16 3.93 -2.59
CA GLN A 32 1.04 5.08 -3.50
C GLN A 32 0.09 4.79 -4.66
N MET A 33 0.15 3.58 -5.24
CA MET A 33 -0.79 3.18 -6.29
C MET A 33 -2.24 3.16 -5.78
N ARG A 34 -2.51 2.57 -4.61
CA ARG A 34 -3.85 2.55 -4.00
C ARG A 34 -4.33 3.96 -3.71
N ARG A 35 -3.46 4.83 -3.17
CA ARG A 35 -3.78 6.24 -2.90
C ARG A 35 -4.23 6.96 -4.17
N LYS A 36 -3.47 6.79 -5.27
CA LYS A 36 -3.80 7.39 -6.57
C LYS A 36 -5.13 6.85 -7.09
N PHE A 37 -5.31 5.54 -7.06
CA PHE A 37 -6.55 4.89 -7.51
C PHE A 37 -7.78 5.37 -6.73
N LEU A 38 -7.71 5.40 -5.40
CA LEU A 38 -8.81 5.89 -4.56
C LEU A 38 -9.15 7.35 -4.89
N LYS A 39 -8.15 8.20 -5.10
CA LYS A 39 -8.37 9.62 -5.42
C LYS A 39 -8.98 9.82 -6.82
N GLU A 40 -8.63 8.99 -7.79
CA GLU A 40 -9.10 9.14 -9.17
C GLU A 40 -10.46 8.46 -9.39
N HIS A 41 -10.64 7.25 -8.87
CA HIS A 41 -11.79 6.39 -9.16
C HIS A 41 -12.78 6.26 -7.99
N HIS A 42 -12.34 6.39 -6.73
CA HIS A 42 -13.19 6.20 -5.54
C HIS A 42 -13.14 7.41 -4.59
N LYS A 43 -13.39 8.61 -5.14
CA LYS A 43 -13.25 9.90 -4.44
C LYS A 43 -13.96 9.94 -3.10
N ILE A 44 -15.19 9.42 -3.02
CA ILE A 44 -15.98 9.43 -1.78
C ILE A 44 -15.24 8.66 -0.67
N GLN A 45 -14.79 7.44 -0.97
CA GLN A 45 -14.03 6.63 -0.02
C GLN A 45 -12.72 7.29 0.38
N TYR A 46 -12.01 7.88 -0.60
CA TYR A 46 -10.77 8.62 -0.34
C TYR A 46 -10.98 9.76 0.65
N TYR A 47 -11.99 10.61 0.42
CA TYR A 47 -12.26 11.74 1.29
C TYR A 47 -12.81 11.31 2.65
N ASN A 48 -13.62 10.25 2.72
CA ASN A 48 -14.06 9.69 3.99
C ASN A 48 -12.86 9.27 4.85
N LEU A 49 -11.94 8.46 4.30
CA LEU A 49 -10.71 8.03 4.98
C LEU A 49 -9.81 9.21 5.39
N LEU A 50 -9.74 10.25 4.55
CA LEU A 50 -8.97 11.45 4.84
C LEU A 50 -9.58 12.23 6.01
N THR A 51 -10.89 12.46 5.99
CA THR A 51 -11.59 13.21 7.06
C THR A 51 -11.66 12.44 8.37
N SER A 52 -11.70 11.10 8.32
CA SER A 52 -11.60 10.25 9.51
C SER A 52 -10.17 10.09 10.00
N CYS A 53 -9.16 10.68 9.35
CA CYS A 53 -7.74 10.56 9.69
C CYS A 53 -7.20 9.11 9.68
N THR A 54 -7.86 8.19 8.97
CA THR A 54 -7.46 6.76 8.90
C THR A 54 -6.82 6.38 7.57
N LEU A 55 -6.66 7.33 6.64
CA LEU A 55 -6.09 7.07 5.32
C LEU A 55 -4.69 6.44 5.38
N THR A 56 -3.80 6.96 6.23
CA THR A 56 -2.42 6.46 6.33
C THR A 56 -2.38 5.00 6.80
N GLN A 57 -3.19 4.66 7.80
CA GLN A 57 -3.33 3.29 8.29
C GLN A 57 -3.85 2.35 7.19
N HIS A 58 -4.93 2.72 6.50
CA HIS A 58 -5.49 1.92 5.41
C HIS A 58 -4.46 1.64 4.29
N LEU A 59 -3.68 2.65 3.91
CA LEU A 59 -2.64 2.50 2.89
C LEU A 59 -1.50 1.58 3.35
N ALA A 60 -1.11 1.65 4.63
CA ALA A 60 -0.10 0.77 5.21
C ALA A 60 -0.58 -0.70 5.25
N GLU A 61 -1.83 -0.95 5.66
CA GLU A 61 -2.44 -2.28 5.66
C GLU A 61 -2.55 -2.85 4.22
N THR A 62 -2.90 -2.00 3.26
CA THR A 62 -2.94 -2.38 1.84
C THR A 62 -1.55 -2.77 1.34
N GLU A 63 -0.50 -2.01 1.66
CA GLU A 63 0.89 -2.33 1.29
C GLU A 63 1.32 -3.68 1.85
N GLN A 64 1.10 -3.91 3.15
CA GLN A 64 1.45 -5.19 3.78
C GLN A 64 0.73 -6.37 3.15
N THR A 65 -0.55 -6.19 2.81
CA THR A 65 -1.36 -7.22 2.15
C THR A 65 -0.84 -7.51 0.75
N ALA A 66 -0.54 -6.47 -0.03
CA ALA A 66 0.02 -6.60 -1.38
C ALA A 66 1.39 -7.29 -1.38
N LEU A 67 2.29 -6.92 -0.46
CA LEU A 67 3.63 -7.53 -0.34
C LEU A 67 3.54 -9.01 0.05
N ARG A 68 2.67 -9.35 1.01
CA ARG A 68 2.45 -10.74 1.43
C ARG A 68 1.92 -11.59 0.29
N LEU A 69 0.98 -11.04 -0.50
CA LEU A 69 0.44 -11.72 -1.67
C LEU A 69 1.50 -11.89 -2.76
N GLU A 70 2.28 -10.83 -3.08
CA GLU A 70 3.37 -10.89 -4.05
C GLU A 70 4.41 -11.97 -3.67
N GLU A 71 4.85 -11.99 -2.41
CA GLU A 71 5.81 -12.98 -1.93
C GLU A 71 5.27 -14.42 -2.04
N THR A 72 4.01 -14.62 -1.66
CA THR A 72 3.37 -15.94 -1.70
C THR A 72 3.25 -16.44 -3.14
N LEU A 73 2.78 -15.59 -4.05
CA LEU A 73 2.60 -15.93 -5.46
C LEU A 73 3.93 -16.18 -6.16
N ILE A 74 4.96 -15.36 -5.90
CA ILE A 74 6.30 -15.59 -6.45
C ILE A 74 6.83 -16.96 -6.03
N LYS A 75 6.73 -17.33 -4.74
CA LYS A 75 7.20 -18.64 -4.26
C LYS A 75 6.46 -19.80 -4.91
N GLN A 76 5.13 -19.72 -5.00
CA GLN A 76 4.29 -20.77 -5.58
C GLN A 76 4.57 -20.96 -7.07
N MET A 77 4.55 -19.86 -7.84
CA MET A 77 4.72 -19.93 -9.28
C MET A 77 6.17 -20.22 -9.68
N ALA A 78 7.18 -19.73 -8.94
CA ALA A 78 8.57 -20.09 -9.18
C ALA A 78 8.82 -21.59 -8.99
N ALA A 79 8.19 -22.21 -7.98
CA ALA A 79 8.26 -23.65 -7.77
C ALA A 79 7.57 -24.43 -8.91
N GLN A 80 6.43 -23.95 -9.41
CA GLN A 80 5.71 -24.56 -10.53
C GLN A 80 6.48 -24.46 -11.86
N GLU A 81 7.12 -23.31 -12.11
CA GLU A 81 7.87 -23.04 -13.36
C GLU A 81 9.32 -23.57 -13.32
N GLY A 82 9.74 -24.19 -12.21
CA GLY A 82 11.08 -24.77 -12.09
C GLY A 82 12.20 -23.73 -12.05
N LEU A 83 11.92 -22.51 -11.60
CA LEU A 83 12.90 -21.41 -11.46
C LEU A 83 13.79 -21.61 -10.22
N THR A 84 14.47 -22.74 -10.16
CA THR A 84 15.29 -23.20 -9.03
C THR A 84 16.73 -22.68 -9.11
N GLU A 85 17.46 -22.79 -8.00
CA GLU A 85 18.91 -22.51 -7.97
C GLU A 85 19.71 -23.41 -8.92
N SER A 86 19.21 -24.62 -9.23
CA SER A 86 19.84 -25.49 -10.23
C SER A 86 19.73 -24.91 -11.65
N LEU A 87 18.59 -24.31 -12.02
CA LEU A 87 18.46 -23.59 -13.29
C LEU A 87 19.39 -22.37 -13.33
N LYS A 88 19.51 -21.65 -12.22
CA LYS A 88 20.39 -20.48 -12.10
C LYS A 88 21.87 -20.84 -12.27
N ALA A 89 22.29 -22.00 -11.73
CA ALA A 89 23.66 -22.51 -11.89
C ALA A 89 23.94 -22.98 -13.33
N ALA A 90 22.93 -23.55 -14.01
CA ALA A 90 23.07 -24.02 -15.40
C ALA A 90 22.98 -22.89 -16.43
N ASP A 91 22.06 -21.94 -16.24
CA ASP A 91 21.80 -20.82 -17.15
C ASP A 91 21.23 -19.62 -16.39
N MET A 92 22.14 -18.80 -15.85
CA MET A 92 21.79 -17.62 -15.07
C MET A 92 20.91 -16.63 -15.85
N MET A 93 21.15 -16.45 -17.15
CA MET A 93 20.41 -15.48 -17.96
C MET A 93 18.96 -15.91 -18.16
N LYS A 94 18.71 -17.19 -18.44
CA LYS A 94 17.34 -17.73 -18.50
C LYS A 94 16.63 -17.64 -17.16
N TRP A 95 17.32 -17.92 -16.06
CA TRP A 95 16.73 -17.79 -14.72
C TRP A 95 16.31 -16.34 -14.43
N VAL A 96 17.18 -15.36 -14.72
CA VAL A 96 16.85 -13.93 -14.55
C VAL A 96 15.67 -13.53 -15.44
N GLN A 97 15.65 -13.97 -16.69
CA GLN A 97 14.54 -13.69 -17.62
C GLN A 97 13.21 -14.27 -17.11
N GLY A 98 13.22 -15.53 -16.65
CA GLY A 98 12.05 -16.19 -16.08
C GLY A 98 11.55 -15.50 -14.82
N MET A 99 12.45 -15.18 -13.89
CA MET A 99 12.11 -14.51 -12.64
C MET A 99 11.54 -13.10 -12.87
N ASN A 100 12.07 -12.36 -13.85
CA ASN A 100 11.56 -11.04 -14.22
C ASN A 100 10.16 -11.14 -14.84
N ASN A 101 9.93 -12.10 -15.75
CA ASN A 101 8.61 -12.35 -16.33
C ASN A 101 7.59 -12.73 -15.23
N LEU A 102 7.98 -13.66 -14.36
CA LEU A 102 7.16 -14.08 -13.23
C LEU A 102 6.79 -12.90 -12.33
N ARG A 103 7.78 -12.10 -11.92
CA ARG A 103 7.53 -10.91 -11.08
C ARG A 103 6.57 -9.95 -11.75
N ASN A 104 6.70 -9.70 -13.05
CA ASN A 104 5.75 -8.84 -13.78
C ASN A 104 4.33 -9.40 -13.73
N ARG A 105 4.14 -10.69 -14.00
CA ARG A 105 2.82 -11.35 -13.94
C ARG A 105 2.22 -11.28 -12.53
N VAL A 106 3.01 -11.58 -11.50
CA VAL A 106 2.55 -11.49 -10.11
C VAL A 106 2.15 -10.07 -9.75
N GLN A 107 2.91 -9.06 -10.17
CA GLN A 107 2.58 -7.67 -9.88
C GLN A 107 1.26 -7.23 -10.52
N GLU A 108 0.93 -7.72 -11.71
CA GLU A 108 -0.37 -7.46 -12.33
C GLU A 108 -1.52 -8.11 -11.55
N ILE A 109 -1.34 -9.34 -11.07
CA ILE A 109 -2.33 -10.03 -10.20
C ILE A 109 -2.54 -9.23 -8.92
N VAL A 110 -1.46 -8.85 -8.23
CA VAL A 110 -1.53 -8.09 -6.96
C VAL A 110 -2.23 -6.74 -7.17
N LYS A 111 -1.95 -6.04 -8.27
CA LYS A 111 -2.63 -4.79 -8.61
C LYS A 111 -4.14 -5.00 -8.76
N ALA A 112 -4.56 -6.02 -9.52
CA ALA A 112 -5.96 -6.32 -9.74
C ALA A 112 -6.69 -6.68 -8.43
N GLU A 113 -6.10 -7.58 -7.62
CA GLU A 113 -6.74 -8.15 -6.43
C GLU A 113 -6.74 -7.20 -5.21
N VAL A 114 -5.71 -6.37 -5.05
CA VAL A 114 -5.52 -5.56 -3.83
C VAL A 114 -5.63 -4.06 -4.10
N ILE A 115 -5.13 -3.59 -5.23
CA ILE A 115 -4.98 -2.15 -5.49
C ILE A 115 -6.19 -1.56 -6.21
N PHE A 116 -6.80 -2.31 -7.12
CA PHE A 116 -7.94 -1.87 -7.93
C PHE A 116 -9.27 -2.49 -7.51
N ALA A 117 -9.27 -3.32 -6.48
CA ALA A 117 -10.46 -3.88 -5.86
C ALA A 117 -11.33 -2.82 -5.16
#